data_AF-A0A2S2PUY9-F1
#
_entry.id   AF-A0A2S2PUY9-F1
#
_cell.length_a   1.000
_cell.length_b   1.000
_cell.length_c   1.000
_cell.angle_alpha   90.00
_cell.angle_beta   90.00
_cell.angle_gamma   90.00
#
_symmetry.space_group_name_H-M   'P 1'
#
loop_
_entity.id
_entity.type
_entity.pdbx_description
1 polymer ?
#
loop_
_entity_poly.entity_id
_entity_poly.type
_entity_poly.pdbx_seq_one_letter_code
_entity_poly.pdbx_strand_id
1 'polypeptide(L)'
;MLTMTEFSKVFNDNIHGHISLHPLCVTIIDTPEFQRLRNIKQLGTTYLVYHCASINRFEHSLGVCYLAGQIIDALCCNSGNEICVTPEEKLCVEIAGLCHDLGHGPLSHSWEKYLKASGIDWKHEENSIKMLKYVIEKYELQKEFNKYGLSMDYHVELIYEFIIGEGTLLKKNHFLYQIVSNKNNGIDVDKWDYFLRDGKCLNLSISFDYKRLMKFSRVVLDPKSNLPVIAFRDKEARNIYDMFRVRSDLHCRAYQHTAVQNTELMYALYLSTIYKMLKFIVVTVFVAY
;
A
#
# COMPACT_ATOMS: atom_id res chain seq x y z
N MET A 1 11.89 -36.29 6.13
CA MET A 1 10.55 -35.90 6.61
C MET A 1 10.15 -34.70 5.79
N LEU A 2 9.31 -34.90 4.76
CA LEU A 2 8.86 -33.81 3.89
C LEU A 2 7.98 -32.88 4.73
N THR A 3 8.53 -31.74 5.15
CA THR A 3 7.76 -30.66 5.77
C THR A 3 6.68 -30.25 4.78
N MET A 4 5.41 -30.31 5.18
CA MET A 4 4.30 -29.78 4.38
C MET A 4 4.64 -28.32 4.07
N THR A 5 5.04 -28.04 2.83
CA THR A 5 5.15 -26.69 2.32
C THR A 5 3.75 -26.11 2.37
N GLU A 6 3.46 -25.21 3.31
CA GLU A 6 2.21 -24.48 3.31
C GLU A 6 2.12 -23.74 1.97
N PHE A 7 1.16 -24.18 1.15
CA PHE A 7 1.01 -23.67 -0.21
C PHE A 7 0.55 -22.21 -0.17
N SER A 8 1.16 -21.36 -1.00
CA SER A 8 0.67 -20.01 -1.23
C SER A 8 -0.77 -20.04 -1.74
N LYS A 9 -1.60 -19.10 -1.27
CA LYS A 9 -2.98 -18.98 -1.74
C LYS A 9 -2.99 -18.16 -3.02
N VAL A 10 -3.64 -18.68 -4.04
CA VAL A 10 -3.80 -18.00 -5.33
C VAL A 10 -5.09 -17.19 -5.34
N PHE A 11 -5.00 -15.91 -5.64
CA PHE A 11 -6.11 -15.01 -5.87
C PHE A 11 -6.20 -14.68 -7.37
N ASN A 12 -7.41 -14.55 -7.89
CA ASN A 12 -7.63 -14.04 -9.24
C ASN A 12 -7.92 -12.54 -9.17
N ASP A 13 -6.93 -11.73 -9.53
CA ASP A 13 -7.02 -10.27 -9.56
C ASP A 13 -7.25 -9.76 -10.99
N ASN A 14 -8.13 -8.78 -11.13
CA ASN A 14 -8.55 -8.25 -12.43
C ASN A 14 -7.49 -7.36 -13.11
N ILE A 15 -6.45 -6.92 -12.40
CA ILE A 15 -5.33 -6.12 -12.91
C ILE A 15 -4.11 -7.01 -13.16
N HIS A 16 -3.78 -7.86 -12.21
CA HIS A 16 -2.53 -8.63 -12.20
C HIS A 16 -2.68 -10.09 -12.63
N GLY A 17 -3.92 -10.58 -12.81
CA GLY A 17 -4.19 -11.98 -13.10
C GLY A 17 -4.07 -12.84 -11.86
N HIS A 18 -3.49 -14.04 -11.98
CA HIS A 18 -3.28 -14.90 -10.83
C HIS A 18 -2.12 -14.40 -9.96
N ILE A 19 -2.42 -13.95 -8.75
CA ILE A 19 -1.44 -13.53 -7.74
C ILE A 19 -1.33 -14.60 -6.66
N SER A 20 -0.11 -14.95 -6.26
CA SER A 20 0.15 -15.90 -5.18
C SER A 20 0.68 -15.16 -3.98
N LEU A 21 0.02 -15.30 -2.82
CA LEU A 21 0.43 -14.61 -1.59
C LEU A 21 0.93 -15.60 -0.55
N HIS A 22 1.94 -15.17 0.22
CA HIS A 22 2.54 -15.96 1.29
C HIS A 22 1.50 -16.33 2.36
N PRO A 23 1.53 -17.54 2.97
CA PRO A 23 0.54 -17.95 3.96
C PRO A 23 0.42 -16.99 5.15
N LEU A 24 1.52 -16.39 5.62
CA LEU A 24 1.46 -15.36 6.67
C LEU A 24 0.63 -14.13 6.25
N CYS A 25 0.76 -13.69 5.00
CA CYS A 25 -0.09 -12.63 4.44
C CYS A 25 -1.57 -13.07 4.42
N VAL A 26 -1.84 -14.33 4.09
CA VAL A 26 -3.21 -14.90 4.12
C VAL A 26 -3.78 -14.90 5.54
N THR A 27 -2.98 -15.24 6.55
CA THR A 27 -3.39 -15.17 7.96
C THR A 27 -3.82 -13.75 8.33
N ILE A 28 -3.09 -12.72 7.88
CA ILE A 28 -3.47 -11.32 8.10
C ILE A 28 -4.73 -10.96 7.30
N ILE A 29 -4.82 -11.40 6.04
CA ILE A 29 -5.97 -11.15 5.15
C ILE A 29 -7.26 -11.69 5.77
N ASP A 30 -7.24 -12.89 6.34
CA ASP A 30 -8.41 -13.57 6.86
C ASP A 30 -8.86 -13.04 8.25
N THR A 31 -8.37 -11.87 8.67
CA THR A 31 -8.83 -11.13 9.87
C THR A 31 -9.96 -10.14 9.56
N PRO A 32 -10.94 -9.93 10.46
CA PRO A 32 -11.97 -8.89 10.33
C PRO A 32 -11.41 -7.50 10.00
N GLU A 33 -10.31 -7.12 10.64
CA GLU A 33 -9.67 -5.81 10.52
C GLU A 33 -9.15 -5.57 9.09
N PHE A 34 -8.63 -6.61 8.43
CA PHE A 34 -8.24 -6.55 7.02
C PHE A 34 -9.46 -6.69 6.09
N GLN A 35 -10.39 -7.60 6.38
CA GLN A 35 -11.62 -7.78 5.60
C GLN A 35 -12.48 -6.50 5.58
N ARG A 36 -12.37 -5.65 6.60
CA ARG A 36 -12.97 -4.30 6.67
C ARG A 36 -12.66 -3.46 5.43
N LEU A 37 -11.47 -3.61 4.84
CA LEU A 37 -11.06 -2.88 3.63
C LEU A 37 -11.97 -3.15 2.42
N ARG A 38 -12.76 -4.24 2.43
CA ARG A 38 -13.79 -4.52 1.39
C ARG A 38 -14.92 -3.51 1.39
N ASN A 39 -15.08 -2.77 2.48
CA ASN A 39 -16.14 -1.79 2.66
C ASN A 39 -15.63 -0.35 2.57
N ILE A 40 -14.36 -0.15 2.22
CA ILE A 40 -13.74 1.17 2.08
C ILE A 40 -13.44 1.42 0.61
N LYS A 41 -14.19 2.34 0.00
CA LYS A 41 -14.01 2.71 -1.40
C LYS A 41 -12.63 3.33 -1.62
N GLN A 42 -11.88 2.79 -2.58
CA GLN A 42 -10.55 3.28 -2.97
C GLN A 42 -10.59 4.79 -3.23
N LEU A 43 -11.58 5.20 -4.04
CA LEU A 43 -11.76 6.58 -4.48
C LEU A 43 -12.79 7.36 -3.66
N GLY A 44 -13.03 6.98 -2.40
CA GLY A 44 -13.90 7.75 -1.51
C GLY A 44 -15.30 7.94 -2.08
N THR A 45 -15.72 9.18 -2.31
CA THR A 45 -17.04 9.52 -2.90
C THR A 45 -17.06 9.53 -4.43
N THR A 46 -15.93 9.28 -5.11
CA THR A 46 -15.86 9.29 -6.59
C THR A 46 -16.87 8.34 -7.23
N TYR A 47 -17.21 7.21 -6.59
CA TYR A 47 -18.22 6.27 -7.10
C TYR A 47 -19.62 6.87 -7.27
N LEU A 48 -19.93 7.98 -6.59
CA LEU A 48 -21.20 8.70 -6.72
C LEU A 48 -21.25 9.55 -8.00
N VAL A 49 -20.10 9.83 -8.61
CA VAL A 49 -19.98 10.58 -9.88
C VAL A 49 -19.60 9.63 -11.02
N TYR A 50 -18.67 8.72 -10.78
CA TYR A 50 -18.20 7.69 -11.70
C TYR A 50 -18.71 6.35 -11.22
N HIS A 51 -19.89 5.92 -11.69
CA HIS A 51 -20.56 4.71 -11.22
C HIS A 51 -19.69 3.44 -11.30
N CYS A 52 -18.72 3.39 -12.23
CA CYS A 52 -17.78 2.29 -12.34
C CYS A 52 -16.73 2.26 -11.23
N ALA A 53 -16.46 3.37 -10.52
CA ALA A 53 -15.43 3.52 -9.48
C ALA A 53 -15.76 2.78 -8.16
N SER A 54 -16.18 1.52 -8.25
CA SER A 54 -16.69 0.71 -7.14
C SER A 54 -15.62 -0.08 -6.40
N ILE A 55 -14.35 0.05 -6.79
CA ILE A 55 -13.19 -0.62 -6.21
C ILE A 55 -12.97 -0.18 -4.76
N ASN A 56 -12.53 -1.11 -3.93
CA ASN A 56 -12.21 -0.90 -2.53
C ASN A 56 -10.71 -1.07 -2.26
N ARG A 57 -10.30 -0.62 -1.08
CA ARG A 57 -8.91 -0.72 -0.59
C ARG A 57 -8.43 -2.17 -0.50
N PHE A 58 -9.32 -3.13 -0.27
CA PHE A 58 -8.98 -4.55 -0.13
C PHE A 58 -8.20 -5.10 -1.33
N GLU A 59 -8.76 -5.02 -2.54
CA GLU A 59 -8.13 -5.56 -3.74
C GLU A 59 -6.86 -4.79 -4.11
N HIS A 60 -6.82 -3.48 -3.84
CA HIS A 60 -5.61 -2.66 -3.98
C HIS A 60 -4.49 -3.15 -3.07
N SER A 61 -4.75 -3.35 -1.78
CA SER A 61 -3.77 -3.87 -0.81
C SER A 61 -3.20 -5.24 -1.22
N LEU A 62 -4.01 -6.13 -1.80
CA LEU A 62 -3.51 -7.40 -2.35
C LEU A 62 -2.57 -7.19 -3.55
N GLY A 63 -2.91 -6.25 -4.43
CA GLY A 63 -2.07 -5.90 -5.58
C GLY A 63 -0.74 -5.28 -5.17
N VAL A 64 -0.73 -4.38 -4.18
CA VAL A 64 0.49 -3.76 -3.66
C VAL A 64 1.40 -4.81 -2.99
N CYS A 65 0.84 -5.71 -2.19
CA CYS A 65 1.56 -6.86 -1.62
C CYS A 65 2.25 -7.70 -2.72
N TYR A 66 1.51 -8.02 -3.78
CA TYR A 66 2.04 -8.77 -4.92
C TYR A 66 3.16 -8.00 -5.64
N LEU A 67 2.94 -6.72 -5.98
CA LEU A 67 3.93 -5.90 -6.69
C LEU A 67 5.21 -5.67 -5.87
N ALA A 68 5.09 -5.55 -4.55
CA ALA A 68 6.22 -5.44 -3.63
C ALA A 68 7.15 -6.66 -3.73
N GLY A 69 6.60 -7.87 -3.73
CA GLY A 69 7.37 -9.10 -3.94
C GLY A 69 8.00 -9.16 -5.34
N GLN A 70 7.24 -8.80 -6.38
CA GLN A 70 7.70 -8.84 -7.77
C GLN A 70 8.88 -7.90 -8.05
N ILE A 71 8.88 -6.68 -7.49
CA ILE A 71 10.00 -5.76 -7.70
C ILE A 71 11.27 -6.23 -6.98
N ILE A 72 11.15 -6.83 -5.80
CA ILE A 72 12.31 -7.41 -5.10
C ILE A 72 12.93 -8.52 -5.94
N ASP A 73 12.11 -9.44 -6.46
CA ASP A 73 12.59 -10.51 -7.34
C ASP A 73 13.30 -9.97 -8.58
N ALA A 74 12.74 -8.94 -9.21
CA ALA A 74 13.36 -8.27 -10.35
C ALA A 74 14.69 -7.59 -9.97
N LEU A 75 14.76 -6.88 -8.85
CA LEU A 75 15.98 -6.21 -8.39
C LEU A 75 17.09 -7.21 -8.07
N CYS A 76 16.77 -8.32 -7.39
CA CYS A 76 17.70 -9.42 -7.11
C CYS A 76 18.20 -10.05 -8.40
N CYS A 77 17.31 -10.31 -9.36
CA CYS A 77 17.69 -10.86 -10.66
C CYS A 77 18.59 -9.91 -11.46
N ASN A 78 18.29 -8.61 -11.46
CA ASN A 78 18.97 -7.62 -12.30
C ASN A 78 20.30 -7.12 -11.70
N SER A 79 20.43 -7.15 -10.36
CA SER A 79 21.64 -6.69 -9.65
C SER A 79 22.58 -7.85 -9.29
N GLY A 80 22.11 -9.10 -9.38
CA GLY A 80 22.91 -10.29 -9.07
C GLY A 80 23.43 -10.27 -7.63
N ASN A 81 24.68 -10.71 -7.43
CA ASN A 81 25.30 -10.83 -6.12
C ASN A 81 25.68 -9.48 -5.46
N GLU A 82 25.43 -8.35 -6.12
CA GLU A 82 25.66 -7.01 -5.55
C GLU A 82 24.70 -6.72 -4.39
N ILE A 83 23.53 -7.36 -4.38
CA ILE A 83 22.54 -7.25 -3.31
C ILE A 83 22.19 -8.64 -2.76
N CYS A 84 21.83 -8.68 -1.48
CA CYS A 84 21.37 -9.90 -0.82
C CYS A 84 20.18 -9.52 0.05
N VAL A 85 18.97 -9.81 -0.44
CA VAL A 85 17.72 -9.65 0.30
C VAL A 85 17.35 -11.00 0.88
N THR A 86 17.15 -11.07 2.20
CA THR A 86 16.75 -12.34 2.82
C THR A 86 15.27 -12.63 2.55
N PRO A 87 14.83 -13.90 2.62
CA PRO A 87 13.41 -14.24 2.53
C PRO A 87 12.55 -13.49 3.55
N GLU A 88 13.08 -13.27 4.76
CA GLU A 88 12.40 -12.54 5.84
C GLU A 88 12.27 -11.05 5.52
N GLU A 89 13.33 -10.40 5.01
CA GLU A 89 13.27 -9.00 4.55
C GLU A 89 12.24 -8.84 3.41
N LYS A 90 12.23 -9.76 2.44
CA LYS A 90 11.23 -9.76 1.36
C LYS A 90 9.82 -9.87 1.92
N LEU A 91 9.59 -10.83 2.82
CA LEU A 91 8.28 -11.03 3.43
C LEU A 91 7.84 -9.80 4.26
N CYS A 92 8.77 -9.10 4.92
CA CYS A 92 8.46 -7.84 5.59
C CYS A 92 7.97 -6.76 4.61
N VAL A 93 8.59 -6.63 3.43
CA VAL A 93 8.14 -5.65 2.42
C VAL A 93 6.79 -6.05 1.82
N GLU A 94 6.54 -7.34 1.60
CA GLU A 94 5.23 -7.86 1.16
C GLU A 94 4.12 -7.56 2.19
N ILE A 95 4.38 -7.83 3.48
CA ILE A 95 3.43 -7.51 4.56
C ILE A 95 3.24 -6.00 4.70
N ALA A 96 4.29 -5.20 4.55
CA ALA A 96 4.16 -3.74 4.53
C ALA A 96 3.28 -3.27 3.36
N GLY A 97 3.49 -3.81 2.16
CA GLY A 97 2.65 -3.54 1.00
C GLY A 97 1.19 -3.95 1.19
N LEU A 98 0.96 -5.09 1.85
CA LEU A 98 -0.37 -5.56 2.23
C LEU A 98 -1.05 -4.60 3.21
N CYS A 99 -0.33 -4.15 4.22
CA CYS A 99 -0.90 -3.42 5.36
C CYS A 99 -0.80 -1.89 5.25
N HIS A 100 -0.19 -1.33 4.21
CA HIS A 100 0.04 0.12 4.11
C HIS A 100 -1.23 0.96 4.22
N ASP A 101 -2.35 0.41 3.75
CA ASP A 101 -3.68 1.03 3.71
C ASP A 101 -4.64 0.56 4.82
N LEU A 102 -4.17 -0.30 5.73
CA LEU A 102 -5.00 -0.93 6.77
C LEU A 102 -5.67 0.11 7.69
N GLY A 103 -5.04 1.26 7.85
CA GLY A 103 -5.47 2.37 8.68
C GLY A 103 -6.50 3.29 8.05
N HIS A 104 -6.85 3.14 6.76
CA HIS A 104 -7.80 4.05 6.12
C HIS A 104 -9.16 4.08 6.82
N GLY A 105 -9.68 5.30 7.03
CA GLY A 105 -11.02 5.54 7.56
C GLY A 105 -12.11 5.47 6.48
N PRO A 106 -13.38 5.73 6.85
CA PRO A 106 -14.48 5.79 5.90
C PRO A 106 -14.22 6.82 4.80
N LEU A 107 -14.48 6.45 3.54
CA LEU A 107 -14.22 7.31 2.37
C LEU A 107 -12.73 7.62 2.11
N SER A 108 -11.80 6.78 2.58
CA SER A 108 -10.36 6.88 2.28
C SER A 108 -9.79 8.26 2.62
N HIS A 109 -9.11 8.94 1.68
CA HIS A 109 -8.48 10.23 1.93
C HIS A 109 -9.47 11.36 2.31
N SER A 110 -10.78 11.21 2.03
CA SER A 110 -11.76 12.19 2.48
C SER A 110 -11.83 12.24 4.02
N TRP A 111 -11.56 11.12 4.71
CA TRP A 111 -11.50 11.05 6.17
C TRP A 111 -10.37 11.89 6.76
N GLU A 112 -9.18 11.78 6.19
CA GLU A 112 -8.01 12.57 6.59
C GLU A 112 -8.29 14.06 6.45
N LYS A 113 -8.84 14.47 5.30
CA LYS A 113 -9.22 15.87 5.04
C LYS A 113 -10.22 16.35 6.10
N TYR A 114 -11.21 15.53 6.43
CA TYR A 114 -12.24 15.84 7.43
C TYR A 114 -11.65 16.01 8.84
N LEU A 115 -10.83 15.06 9.29
CA LEU A 115 -10.19 15.13 10.61
C LEU A 115 -9.24 16.31 10.71
N LYS A 116 -8.46 16.57 9.66
CA LYS A 116 -7.58 17.74 9.57
C LYS A 116 -8.36 19.05 9.65
N ALA A 117 -9.48 19.17 8.95
CA ALA A 117 -10.38 20.33 9.04
C ALA A 117 -11.01 20.49 10.43
N SER A 118 -11.08 19.41 11.20
CA SER A 118 -11.56 19.39 12.59
C SER A 118 -10.44 19.60 13.62
N GLY A 119 -9.21 19.90 13.19
CA GLY A 119 -8.06 20.14 14.06
C GLY A 119 -7.36 18.87 14.57
N ILE A 120 -7.66 17.71 14.00
CA ILE A 120 -7.05 16.42 14.36
C ILE A 120 -6.04 16.06 13.27
N ASP A 121 -4.75 16.04 13.59
CA ASP A 121 -3.73 15.49 12.69
C ASP A 121 -3.81 13.96 12.74
N TRP A 122 -4.32 13.39 11.65
CA TRP A 122 -4.54 11.95 11.51
C TRP A 122 -4.03 11.55 10.13
N LYS A 123 -3.18 10.52 10.10
CA LYS A 123 -2.57 9.98 8.89
C LYS A 123 -2.88 8.50 8.79
N HIS A 124 -3.28 8.03 7.61
CA HIS A 124 -3.67 6.62 7.47
C HIS A 124 -2.48 5.70 7.73
N GLU A 125 -1.25 6.09 7.37
CA GLU A 125 -0.03 5.31 7.54
C GLU A 125 0.25 5.00 9.02
N GLU A 126 0.14 6.01 9.89
CA GLU A 126 0.30 5.84 11.33
C GLU A 126 -0.80 4.94 11.93
N ASN A 127 -2.01 5.02 11.38
CA ASN A 127 -3.13 4.18 11.82
C ASN A 127 -3.04 2.76 11.25
N SER A 128 -2.42 2.56 10.08
CA SER A 128 -2.13 1.25 9.51
C SER A 128 -1.21 0.47 10.44
N ILE A 129 -0.20 1.14 11.00
CA ILE A 129 0.69 0.56 12.00
C ILE A 129 -0.06 0.22 13.29
N LYS A 130 -0.90 1.14 13.80
CA LYS A 130 -1.71 0.88 15.00
C LYS A 130 -2.66 -0.30 14.81
N MET A 131 -3.29 -0.39 13.64
CA MET A 131 -4.20 -1.49 13.31
C MET A 131 -3.44 -2.82 13.17
N LEU A 132 -2.28 -2.82 12.52
CA LEU A 132 -1.45 -4.02 12.42
C LEU A 132 -0.95 -4.49 13.79
N LYS A 133 -0.51 -3.57 14.66
CA LYS A 133 -0.16 -3.87 16.06
C LYS A 133 -1.33 -4.55 16.78
N TYR A 134 -2.53 -3.96 16.68
CA TYR A 134 -3.74 -4.50 17.28
C TYR A 134 -4.07 -5.91 16.77
N VAL A 135 -3.99 -6.14 15.45
CA VAL A 135 -4.22 -7.45 14.83
C VAL A 135 -3.23 -8.50 15.35
N ILE A 136 -1.95 -8.15 15.42
CA ILE A 136 -0.90 -9.04 15.92
C ILE A 136 -1.15 -9.43 17.38
N GLU A 137 -1.50 -8.47 18.22
CA GLU A 137 -1.78 -8.70 19.64
C GLU A 137 -3.06 -9.52 19.86
N LYS A 138 -4.15 -9.16 19.18
CA LYS A 138 -5.47 -9.77 19.35
C LYS A 138 -5.51 -11.25 18.98
N TYR A 139 -4.85 -11.63 17.89
CA TYR A 139 -4.85 -13.01 17.39
C TYR A 139 -3.58 -13.78 17.75
N GLU A 140 -2.74 -13.24 18.65
CA GLU A 140 -1.46 -13.83 19.06
C GLU A 140 -0.57 -14.23 17.87
N LEU A 141 -0.51 -13.39 16.83
CA LEU A 141 0.19 -13.72 15.57
C LEU A 141 1.72 -13.80 15.74
N GLN A 142 2.27 -13.47 16.91
CA GLN A 142 3.70 -13.59 17.17
C GLN A 142 4.21 -15.01 16.91
N LYS A 143 3.39 -16.04 17.21
CA LYS A 143 3.73 -17.45 16.94
C LYS A 143 3.86 -17.72 15.45
N GLU A 144 2.94 -17.19 14.64
CA GLU A 144 2.96 -17.32 13.18
C GLU A 144 4.12 -16.54 12.55
N PHE A 145 4.42 -15.33 13.01
CA PHE A 145 5.59 -14.58 12.57
C PHE A 145 6.89 -15.34 12.87
N ASN A 146 7.04 -15.86 14.10
CA ASN A 146 8.21 -16.63 14.52
C ASN A 146 8.38 -17.94 13.72
N LYS A 147 7.29 -18.60 13.33
CA LYS A 147 7.31 -19.80 12.46
C LYS A 147 8.03 -19.55 11.13
N TYR A 148 7.94 -18.33 10.63
CA TYR A 148 8.58 -17.90 9.38
C TYR A 148 9.90 -17.17 9.58
N GLY A 149 10.47 -17.19 10.79
CA GLY A 149 11.75 -16.54 11.10
C GLY A 149 11.66 -15.04 11.40
N LEU A 150 10.45 -14.47 11.47
CA LEU A 150 10.26 -13.04 11.71
C LEU A 150 10.27 -12.75 13.21
N SER A 151 11.41 -12.27 13.72
CA SER A 151 11.52 -11.69 15.05
C SER A 151 10.61 -10.47 15.24
N MET A 152 9.83 -10.47 16.33
CA MET A 152 8.94 -9.36 16.71
C MET A 152 9.67 -8.05 17.00
N ASP A 153 10.89 -8.11 17.55
CA ASP A 153 11.63 -6.90 17.93
C ASP A 153 12.30 -6.20 16.74
N TYR A 154 12.52 -6.94 15.64
CA TYR A 154 13.26 -6.46 14.48
C TYR A 154 12.40 -6.39 13.22
N HIS A 155 11.82 -7.52 12.79
CA HIS A 155 11.11 -7.62 11.52
C HIS A 155 9.78 -6.88 11.55
N VAL A 156 9.10 -6.87 12.68
CA VAL A 156 7.83 -6.14 12.82
C VAL A 156 8.05 -4.64 12.88
N GLU A 157 9.11 -4.17 13.54
CA GLU A 157 9.51 -2.76 13.46
C GLU A 157 9.90 -2.37 12.03
N LEU A 158 10.60 -3.26 11.33
CA LEU A 158 10.96 -3.05 9.93
C LEU A 158 9.72 -2.93 9.01
N ILE A 159 8.67 -3.72 9.24
CA ILE A 159 7.38 -3.59 8.53
C ILE A 159 6.79 -2.19 8.77
N TYR A 160 6.85 -1.67 10.00
CA TYR A 160 6.35 -0.33 10.30
C TYR A 160 7.14 0.77 9.58
N GLU A 161 8.47 0.68 9.59
CA GLU A 161 9.32 1.62 8.84
C GLU A 161 9.02 1.58 7.33
N PHE A 162 8.75 0.40 6.76
CA PHE A 162 8.36 0.27 5.35
C PHE A 162 6.98 0.87 5.04
N ILE A 163 6.00 0.77 5.94
CA ILE A 163 4.69 1.42 5.77
C ILE A 163 4.87 2.95 5.76
N ILE A 164 5.73 3.49 6.65
CA ILE A 164 6.04 4.92 6.66
C ILE A 164 6.90 5.34 5.45
N GLY A 165 7.71 4.43 4.90
CA GLY A 165 8.66 4.73 3.83
C GLY A 165 9.97 5.38 4.32
N GLU A 166 10.22 5.36 5.62
CA GLU A 166 11.42 5.91 6.25
C GLU A 166 11.84 5.02 7.43
N GLY A 167 13.14 4.76 7.54
CA GLY A 167 13.67 3.90 8.58
C GLY A 167 15.19 3.92 8.64
N THR A 168 15.74 3.35 9.70
CA THR A 168 17.20 3.32 9.93
C THR A 168 17.75 1.93 10.23
N LEU A 169 16.87 0.94 10.41
CA LEU A 169 17.25 -0.43 10.73
C LEU A 169 18.06 -1.08 9.59
N LEU A 170 17.75 -0.77 8.34
CA LEU A 170 18.48 -1.27 7.17
C LEU A 170 19.43 -0.24 6.57
N LYS A 171 20.74 -0.47 6.75
CA LYS A 171 21.78 0.29 6.04
C LYS A 171 22.17 -0.36 4.71
N LYS A 172 22.40 -1.67 4.70
CA LYS A 172 22.87 -2.41 3.52
C LYS A 172 21.78 -2.58 2.46
N ASN A 173 20.54 -2.82 2.89
CA ASN A 173 19.39 -2.98 1.99
C ASN A 173 18.45 -1.76 2.07
N HIS A 174 19.01 -0.56 2.25
CA HIS A 174 18.23 0.68 2.41
C HIS A 174 17.26 0.97 1.24
N PHE A 175 17.57 0.47 0.04
CA PHE A 175 16.68 0.58 -1.12
C PHE A 175 15.29 -0.04 -0.89
N LEU A 176 15.12 -0.96 0.07
CA LEU A 176 13.82 -1.57 0.38
C LEU A 176 12.79 -0.54 0.89
N TYR A 177 13.23 0.54 1.57
CA TYR A 177 12.33 1.64 1.98
C TYR A 177 11.72 2.39 0.79
N GLN A 178 12.24 2.21 -0.43
CA GLN A 178 11.75 2.88 -1.64
C GLN A 178 10.65 2.09 -2.36
N ILE A 179 10.26 0.91 -1.85
CA ILE A 179 9.36 0.00 -2.56
C ILE A 179 7.89 0.34 -2.31
N VAL A 180 7.45 0.34 -1.05
CA VAL A 180 6.04 0.48 -0.68
C VAL A 180 5.61 1.94 -0.66
N SER A 181 6.37 2.81 -0.01
CA SER A 181 6.10 4.24 0.11
C SER A 181 7.38 5.03 -0.13
N ASN A 182 7.53 5.63 -1.31
CA ASN A 182 8.76 6.32 -1.67
C ASN A 182 8.60 7.83 -1.60
N LYS A 183 8.93 8.42 -0.45
CA LYS A 183 8.79 9.86 -0.22
C LYS A 183 9.79 10.72 -0.99
N ASN A 184 10.90 10.15 -1.47
CA ASN A 184 11.95 10.91 -2.16
C ASN A 184 11.51 11.37 -3.55
N ASN A 185 10.79 10.52 -4.29
CA ASN A 185 10.41 10.81 -5.67
C ASN A 185 8.99 10.35 -6.06
N GLY A 186 8.27 9.67 -5.17
CA GLY A 186 6.91 9.19 -5.42
C GLY A 186 6.85 8.07 -6.47
N ILE A 187 7.91 7.27 -6.63
CA ILE A 187 7.91 6.07 -7.47
C ILE A 187 7.93 4.85 -6.54
N ASP A 188 6.75 4.25 -6.35
CA ASP A 188 6.51 3.10 -5.47
C ASP A 188 5.42 2.18 -6.03
N VAL A 189 5.32 0.97 -5.48
CA VAL A 189 4.38 -0.05 -5.96
C VAL A 189 2.93 0.24 -5.60
N ASP A 190 2.68 1.04 -4.56
CA ASP A 190 1.35 1.60 -4.24
C ASP A 190 0.78 2.32 -5.48
N LYS A 191 1.55 3.29 -6.00
CA LYS A 191 1.20 4.04 -7.21
C LYS A 191 1.01 3.15 -8.43
N TRP A 192 1.83 2.14 -8.58
CA TRP A 192 1.74 1.25 -9.74
C TRP A 192 0.44 0.46 -9.76
N ASP A 193 0.00 -0.06 -8.61
CA ASP A 193 -1.30 -0.74 -8.51
C ASP A 193 -2.44 0.24 -8.79
N TYR A 194 -2.55 1.33 -8.03
CA TYR A 194 -3.73 2.18 -8.14
C TYR A 194 -3.82 2.90 -9.48
N PHE A 195 -2.70 3.24 -10.14
CA PHE A 195 -2.75 3.79 -11.49
C PHE A 195 -3.44 2.85 -12.49
N LEU A 196 -3.11 1.57 -12.43
CA LEU A 196 -3.72 0.56 -13.30
C LEU A 196 -5.16 0.27 -12.89
N ARG A 197 -5.38 0.13 -11.59
CA ARG A 197 -6.66 -0.25 -11.01
C ARG A 197 -7.71 0.84 -11.22
N ASP A 198 -7.39 2.07 -10.83
CA ASP A 198 -8.26 3.24 -11.04
C ASP A 198 -8.40 3.55 -12.53
N GLY A 199 -7.30 3.46 -13.29
CA GLY A 199 -7.30 3.63 -14.73
C GLY A 199 -8.31 2.72 -15.44
N LYS A 200 -8.25 1.42 -15.14
CA LYS A 200 -9.19 0.44 -15.69
C LYS A 200 -10.62 0.74 -15.28
N CYS A 201 -10.83 1.10 -14.02
CA CYS A 201 -12.14 1.37 -13.44
C CYS A 201 -12.82 2.61 -14.05
N LEU A 202 -12.02 3.65 -14.30
CA LEU A 202 -12.45 4.95 -14.85
C LEU A 202 -12.39 4.99 -16.38
N ASN A 203 -12.02 3.88 -17.03
CA ASN A 203 -11.82 3.77 -18.47
C ASN A 203 -10.82 4.82 -19.01
N LEU A 204 -9.71 5.00 -18.30
CA LEU A 204 -8.60 5.86 -18.69
C LEU A 204 -7.47 5.02 -19.30
N SER A 205 -6.88 5.51 -20.38
CA SER A 205 -5.73 4.86 -21.02
C SER A 205 -4.48 4.99 -20.14
N ILE A 206 -3.95 3.85 -19.68
CA ILE A 206 -2.71 3.81 -18.91
C ILE A 206 -1.54 3.49 -19.83
N SER A 207 -0.72 4.51 -20.10
CA SER A 207 0.48 4.39 -20.93
C SER A 207 1.71 3.85 -20.18
N PHE A 208 1.64 3.80 -18.85
CA PHE A 208 2.73 3.36 -17.98
C PHE A 208 2.84 1.82 -17.95
N ASP A 209 4.02 1.29 -18.21
CA ASP A 209 4.31 -0.15 -18.12
C ASP A 209 5.28 -0.44 -16.97
N TYR A 210 4.72 -0.83 -15.83
CA TYR A 210 5.46 -1.20 -14.63
C TYR A 210 6.31 -2.47 -14.83
N LYS A 211 5.85 -3.44 -15.64
CA LYS A 211 6.58 -4.71 -15.87
C LYS A 211 7.86 -4.43 -16.64
N ARG A 212 7.79 -3.54 -17.64
CA ARG A 212 8.96 -3.06 -18.35
C ARG A 212 9.90 -2.32 -17.40
N LEU A 213 9.38 -1.42 -16.57
CA LEU A 213 10.19 -0.65 -15.63
C LEU A 213 10.94 -1.56 -14.63
N MET A 214 10.27 -2.59 -14.09
CA MET A 214 10.88 -3.60 -13.23
C MET A 214 12.02 -4.37 -13.93
N LYS A 215 11.87 -4.72 -15.22
CA LYS A 215 12.93 -5.40 -15.97
C LYS A 215 14.18 -4.55 -16.17
N PHE A 216 14.05 -3.22 -16.07
CA PHE A 216 15.13 -2.27 -16.26
C PHE A 216 15.50 -1.53 -14.97
N SER A 217 15.16 -2.08 -13.80
CA SER A 217 15.56 -1.57 -12.49
C SER A 217 16.79 -2.32 -11.96
N ARG A 218 17.66 -1.61 -11.23
CA ARG A 218 18.79 -2.16 -10.48
C ARG A 218 19.00 -1.38 -9.20
N VAL A 219 19.73 -1.95 -8.25
CA VAL A 219 20.20 -1.22 -7.08
C VAL A 219 21.57 -0.63 -7.37
N VAL A 220 21.76 0.66 -7.07
CA VAL A 220 23.05 1.37 -7.21
C VAL A 220 23.34 2.16 -5.94
N LEU A 221 24.60 2.51 -5.69
CA LEU A 221 24.95 3.44 -4.62
C LEU A 221 24.68 4.87 -5.06
N ASP A 222 23.88 5.60 -4.30
CA ASP A 222 23.69 7.03 -4.50
C ASP A 222 24.97 7.79 -4.10
N PRO A 223 25.60 8.55 -5.00
CA PRO A 223 26.83 9.29 -4.69
C PRO A 223 26.67 10.34 -3.58
N LYS A 224 25.44 10.81 -3.31
CA LYS A 224 25.20 11.86 -2.30
C LYS A 224 25.02 11.28 -0.90
N SER A 225 24.13 10.30 -0.76
CA SER A 225 23.85 9.67 0.54
C SER A 225 24.79 8.50 0.87
N ASN A 226 25.50 7.96 -0.13
CA ASN A 226 26.26 6.71 -0.04
C ASN A 226 25.40 5.51 0.39
N LEU A 227 24.09 5.58 0.16
CA LEU A 227 23.14 4.51 0.45
C LEU A 227 22.72 3.81 -0.85
N PRO A 228 22.43 2.51 -0.80
CA PRO A 228 21.82 1.79 -1.91
C PRO A 228 20.42 2.35 -2.24
N VAL A 229 20.16 2.63 -3.51
CA VAL A 229 18.89 3.15 -4.03
C VAL A 229 18.47 2.40 -5.29
N ILE A 230 17.16 2.38 -5.56
CA ILE A 230 16.61 1.85 -6.80
C ILE A 230 16.89 2.86 -7.93
N ALA A 231 17.54 2.39 -8.98
CA ALA A 231 17.76 3.14 -10.20
C ALA A 231 17.12 2.42 -11.40
N PHE A 232 16.65 3.22 -12.35
CA PHE A 232 16.09 2.75 -13.60
C PHE A 232 17.03 3.09 -14.75
N ARG A 233 17.03 2.26 -15.79
CA ARG A 233 17.85 2.51 -16.98
C ARG A 233 17.45 3.82 -17.65
N ASP A 234 18.44 4.61 -18.08
CA ASP A 234 18.30 5.89 -18.78
C ASP A 234 17.22 5.92 -19.88
N LYS A 235 17.18 4.90 -20.74
CA LYS A 235 16.19 4.78 -21.83
C LYS A 235 14.74 4.64 -21.36
N GLU A 236 14.50 4.32 -20.08
CA GLU A 236 13.17 4.23 -19.48
C GLU A 236 12.64 5.58 -18.98
N ALA A 237 13.39 6.67 -19.15
CA ALA A 237 12.94 8.02 -18.79
C ALA A 237 11.54 8.32 -19.34
N ARG A 238 11.24 7.92 -20.59
CA ARG A 238 9.91 8.14 -21.18
C ARG A 238 8.80 7.38 -20.45
N ASN A 239 9.05 6.14 -20.03
CA ASN A 239 8.09 5.35 -19.26
C ASN A 239 7.79 6.00 -17.90
N ILE A 240 8.81 6.56 -17.24
CA ILE A 240 8.64 7.34 -16.01
C ILE A 240 7.84 8.63 -16.27
N TYR A 241 8.10 9.35 -17.38
CA TYR A 241 7.27 10.49 -17.77
C TYR A 241 5.81 10.08 -18.00
N ASP A 242 5.59 8.94 -18.65
CA ASP A 242 4.24 8.41 -18.90
C ASP A 242 3.54 8.04 -17.57
N MET A 243 4.27 7.56 -16.57
CA MET A 243 3.77 7.34 -15.20
C MET A 243 3.27 8.65 -14.57
N PHE A 244 4.07 9.72 -14.61
CA PHE A 244 3.65 11.01 -14.07
C PHE A 244 2.51 11.64 -14.87
N ARG A 245 2.44 11.41 -16.19
CA ARG A 245 1.29 11.82 -17.00
C ARG A 245 0.02 11.11 -16.56
N VAL A 246 0.06 9.80 -16.37
CA VAL A 246 -1.06 9.00 -15.84
C VAL A 246 -1.53 9.54 -14.50
N ARG A 247 -0.60 9.83 -13.58
CA ARG A 247 -0.92 10.47 -12.30
C ARG A 247 -1.68 11.79 -12.51
N SER A 248 -1.17 12.66 -13.39
CA SER A 248 -1.83 13.94 -13.69
C SER A 248 -3.23 13.74 -14.26
N ASP A 249 -3.41 12.80 -15.19
CA ASP A 249 -4.72 12.50 -15.79
C ASP A 249 -5.72 12.00 -14.75
N LEU A 250 -5.32 11.10 -13.86
CA LEU A 250 -6.17 10.61 -12.75
C LEU A 250 -6.57 11.74 -11.80
N HIS A 251 -5.61 12.59 -11.41
CA HIS A 251 -5.89 13.75 -10.56
C HIS A 251 -6.87 14.72 -11.21
N CYS A 252 -6.60 15.16 -12.44
CA CYS A 252 -7.40 16.17 -13.12
C CYS A 252 -8.78 15.66 -13.52
N ARG A 253 -8.87 14.41 -14.00
CA ARG A 253 -10.11 13.87 -14.58
C ARG A 253 -11.01 13.18 -13.58
N ALA A 254 -10.49 12.71 -12.44
CA ALA A 254 -11.28 11.95 -11.47
C ALA A 254 -11.14 12.50 -10.05
N TYR A 255 -9.94 12.46 -9.46
CA TYR A 255 -9.78 12.75 -8.02
C TYR A 255 -10.19 14.18 -7.66
N GLN A 256 -9.86 15.14 -8.51
CA GLN A 256 -10.18 16.56 -8.33
C GLN A 256 -11.39 17.02 -9.14
N HIS A 257 -12.18 16.08 -9.70
CA HIS A 257 -13.39 16.44 -10.44
C HIS A 257 -14.34 17.25 -9.54
N THR A 258 -14.87 18.36 -10.04
CA THR A 258 -15.63 19.33 -9.22
C THR A 258 -16.81 18.69 -8.50
N ALA A 259 -17.57 17.81 -9.18
CA ALA A 259 -18.70 17.11 -8.54
C ALA A 259 -18.23 16.14 -7.44
N VAL A 260 -17.05 15.51 -7.59
CA VAL A 260 -16.47 14.65 -6.56
C VAL A 260 -16.08 15.48 -5.36
N GLN A 261 -15.35 16.58 -5.56
CA GLN A 261 -14.94 17.49 -4.49
C GLN A 261 -16.15 18.08 -3.74
N ASN A 262 -17.21 18.48 -4.46
CA ASN A 262 -18.44 18.95 -3.84
C ASN A 262 -19.12 17.85 -3.01
N THR A 263 -19.13 16.62 -3.51
CA THR A 263 -19.69 15.48 -2.78
C THR A 263 -18.86 15.15 -1.54
N GLU A 264 -17.52 15.15 -1.62
CA GLU A 264 -16.65 15.02 -0.44
C GLU A 264 -16.97 16.07 0.63
N LEU A 265 -17.13 17.33 0.24
CA LEU A 265 -17.47 18.43 1.15
C LEU A 265 -18.84 18.23 1.80
N MET A 266 -19.86 17.80 1.05
CA MET A 266 -21.18 17.51 1.60
C MET A 266 -21.12 16.39 2.65
N TYR A 267 -20.39 15.31 2.37
CA TYR A 267 -20.20 14.22 3.32
C TYR A 267 -19.42 14.68 4.56
N ALA A 268 -18.38 15.49 4.40
CA ALA A 268 -17.65 16.07 5.51
C ALA A 268 -18.54 16.94 6.41
N LEU A 269 -19.41 17.78 5.84
CA LEU A 269 -20.39 18.57 6.58
C LEU A 269 -21.41 17.69 7.32
N TYR A 270 -21.91 16.66 6.65
CA TYR A 270 -22.84 15.70 7.23
C TYR A 270 -22.21 14.96 8.43
N LEU A 271 -21.00 14.44 8.26
CA LEU A 271 -20.23 13.80 9.34
C LEU A 271 -19.94 14.76 10.49
N SER A 272 -19.62 16.03 10.21
CA SER A 272 -19.41 17.04 11.25
C SER A 272 -20.66 17.31 12.08
N THR A 273 -21.83 17.32 11.43
CA THR A 273 -23.14 17.55 12.07
C THR A 273 -23.49 16.35 12.93
N ILE A 274 -23.36 15.14 12.37
CA ILE A 274 -23.55 13.90 13.12
C ILE A 274 -22.62 13.83 14.31
N TYR A 275 -21.32 14.13 14.14
CA TYR A 275 -20.36 14.06 15.23
C TYR A 275 -20.72 15.01 16.39
N LYS A 276 -21.18 16.23 16.08
CA LYS A 276 -21.68 17.17 17.08
C LYS A 276 -22.93 16.66 17.81
N MET A 277 -23.82 15.95 17.10
CA MET A 277 -25.02 15.33 17.68
C MET A 277 -24.70 14.08 18.50
N LEU A 278 -23.77 13.26 18.02
CA LEU A 278 -23.35 12.00 18.61
C LEU A 278 -22.19 12.16 19.62
N LYS A 279 -22.05 13.34 20.26
CA LYS A 279 -21.07 13.66 21.32
C LYS A 279 -20.98 12.65 22.49
N PHE A 280 -21.75 11.56 22.45
CA PHE A 280 -21.81 10.50 23.44
C PHE A 280 -21.31 9.10 22.98
N ILE A 281 -21.02 8.82 21.69
CA ILE A 281 -20.83 7.41 21.26
C ILE A 281 -19.61 7.13 20.34
N VAL A 282 -19.04 8.12 19.65
CA VAL A 282 -18.35 7.80 18.38
C VAL A 282 -16.82 7.60 18.44
N VAL A 283 -16.13 7.94 19.52
CA VAL A 283 -14.66 7.73 19.55
C VAL A 283 -14.28 6.25 19.65
N THR A 284 -15.15 5.40 20.20
CA THR A 284 -14.86 3.97 20.37
C THR A 284 -15.32 3.10 19.20
N VAL A 285 -16.28 3.54 18.38
CA VAL A 285 -16.93 2.64 17.39
C VAL A 285 -16.27 2.67 16.01
N PHE A 286 -15.66 3.79 15.60
CA PHE A 286 -15.03 3.89 14.27
C PHE A 286 -13.52 3.61 14.25
N VAL A 287 -12.90 3.48 15.41
CA VAL A 287 -11.47 3.14 15.57
C VAL A 287 -11.27 1.71 16.10
N ALA A 288 -12.33 1.05 16.60
CA ALA A 288 -12.21 -0.25 17.27
C ALA A 288 -12.96 -1.43 16.61
N TYR A 289 -13.22 -1.37 15.30
CA TYR A 289 -13.65 -2.53 14.51
C TYR A 289 -12.96 -2.55 13.14
#